data_AF-A0A258Z3S5-F1
#
_entry.id   AF-A0A258Z3S5-F1
#
_cell.length_a   1.000
_cell.length_b   1.000
_cell.length_c   1.000
_cell.angle_alpha   90.00
_cell.angle_beta   90.00
_cell.angle_gamma   90.00
#
_symmetry.space_group_name_H-M   'P 1'
#
loop_
_entity.id
_entity.type
_entity.pdbx_description
1 polymer ?
#
loop_
_entity_poly.entity_id
_entity_poly.type
_entity_poly.pdbx_seq_one_letter_code
_entity_poly.pdbx_strand_id
1 'polypeptide(L)'
;MLENSLWLRYNPTKTMREVLARIYECSAVEINDDERILYASLKRHLTKKELRMIIMNEAEVGADEIAAEVGMNTAELKKAQYKAYRKIRQEKIRHDVKAGPQTEVVV
;
A
#
# COMPACT_ATOMS: atom_id res chain seq x y z
N MET A 1 1.20 -9.25 -13.28
CA MET A 1 1.94 -7.99 -13.41
C MET A 1 0.93 -6.83 -13.42
N LEU A 2 1.21 -5.75 -12.68
CA LEU A 2 0.33 -4.56 -12.56
C LEU A 2 0.61 -3.55 -13.67
N GLU A 3 0.53 -3.99 -14.92
CA GLU A 3 0.78 -3.13 -16.08
C GLU A 3 -0.15 -1.91 -16.03
N ASN A 4 0.43 -0.71 -16.13
CA ASN A 4 -0.27 0.60 -16.04
C ASN A 4 -0.92 0.94 -14.68
N SER A 5 -0.56 0.26 -13.60
CA SER A 5 -1.02 0.67 -12.27
C SER A 5 -0.37 1.98 -11.79
N LEU A 6 -1.07 2.69 -10.91
CA LEU A 6 -0.52 3.86 -10.22
C LEU A 6 0.72 3.49 -9.42
N TRP A 7 0.78 2.26 -8.89
CA TRP A 7 1.94 1.77 -8.15
C TRP A 7 3.18 1.72 -9.02
N LEU A 8 3.11 1.04 -10.16
CA LEU A 8 4.26 0.85 -11.07
C LEU A 8 4.81 2.19 -11.57
N ARG A 9 3.94 3.20 -11.74
CA ARG A 9 4.34 4.56 -12.14
C ARG A 9 5.28 5.23 -11.12
N TYR A 10 5.05 5.03 -9.82
CA TYR A 10 5.81 5.69 -8.75
C TYR A 10 6.84 4.79 -8.10
N ASN A 11 6.63 3.47 -8.11
CA ASN A 11 7.45 2.48 -7.43
C ASN A 11 7.93 1.39 -8.42
N PRO A 12 8.72 1.73 -9.45
CA PRO A 12 9.15 0.75 -10.46
C PRO A 12 10.10 -0.32 -9.90
N THR A 13 10.74 -0.05 -8.75
CA THR A 13 11.75 -0.90 -8.12
C THR A 13 11.31 -1.48 -6.77
N LYS A 14 10.13 -1.11 -6.25
CA LYS A 14 9.60 -1.57 -4.96
C LYS A 14 8.27 -2.28 -5.17
N THR A 15 8.12 -3.48 -4.61
CA THR A 15 6.86 -4.23 -4.65
C THR A 15 5.90 -3.76 -3.55
N MET A 16 4.58 -3.92 -3.73
CA MET A 16 3.61 -3.72 -2.65
C MET A 16 3.90 -4.64 -1.49
N ARG A 17 4.29 -5.88 -1.78
CA ARG A 17 4.65 -6.87 -0.79
C ARG A 17 5.72 -6.36 0.18
N GLU A 18 6.84 -5.86 -0.34
CA GLU A 18 7.95 -5.33 0.48
C GLU A 18 7.50 -4.14 1.33
N VAL A 19 6.72 -3.23 0.73
CA VAL A 19 6.20 -2.07 1.45
C VAL A 19 5.25 -2.47 2.56
N LEU A 20 4.33 -3.40 2.30
CA LEU A 20 3.37 -3.91 3.29
C LEU A 20 4.07 -4.68 4.40
N ALA A 21 5.06 -5.52 4.08
CA ALA A 21 5.86 -6.22 5.07
C ALA A 21 6.55 -5.25 6.04
N ARG A 22 7.13 -4.16 5.51
CA ARG A 22 7.70 -3.08 6.34
C ARG A 22 6.63 -2.33 7.14
N ILE A 23 5.47 -2.01 6.54
CA ILE A 23 4.38 -1.33 7.25
C ILE A 23 3.83 -2.20 8.40
N TYR A 24 3.77 -3.51 8.22
CA TYR A 24 3.27 -4.44 9.24
C TYR A 24 4.35 -5.01 10.15
N GLU A 25 5.61 -4.59 9.95
CA GLU A 25 6.77 -5.05 10.71
C GLU A 25 6.87 -6.59 10.76
N CYS A 26 6.67 -7.21 9.60
CA CYS A 26 6.62 -8.66 9.43
C CYS A 26 7.46 -9.13 8.22
N SER A 27 7.59 -10.43 8.04
CA SER A 27 8.30 -10.99 6.88
C SER A 27 7.46 -10.86 5.61
N ALA A 28 8.12 -10.67 4.46
CA ALA A 28 7.46 -10.62 3.16
C ALA A 28 6.73 -11.93 2.81
N VAL A 29 7.15 -13.07 3.38
CA VAL A 29 6.48 -14.37 3.19
C VAL A 29 5.10 -14.43 3.83
N GLU A 30 4.82 -13.57 4.81
CA GLU A 30 3.52 -13.45 5.46
C GLU A 30 2.53 -12.61 4.63
N ILE A 31 3.01 -11.95 3.58
CA ILE A 31 2.22 -11.08 2.69
C ILE A 31 1.98 -11.80 1.36
N ASN A 32 0.81 -11.59 0.77
CA ASN A 32 0.42 -12.27 -0.47
C ASN A 32 1.44 -12.09 -1.61
N ASP A 33 1.59 -13.19 -2.33
CA ASP A 33 2.12 -13.38 -3.67
C ASP A 33 1.99 -12.30 -4.74
N ASP A 34 0.71 -12.01 -4.97
CA ASP A 34 0.21 -11.45 -6.20
C ASP A 34 -0.10 -9.99 -5.95
N GLU A 35 0.76 -9.14 -6.50
CA GLU A 35 0.63 -7.68 -6.51
C GLU A 35 -0.78 -7.22 -6.97
N ARG A 36 -1.47 -7.98 -7.83
CA ARG A 36 -2.85 -7.66 -8.24
C ARG A 36 -3.84 -7.86 -7.10
N ILE A 37 -3.69 -8.93 -6.32
CA ILE A 37 -4.52 -9.21 -5.15
C ILE A 37 -4.25 -8.18 -4.05
N LEU A 38 -2.98 -7.85 -3.82
CA LEU A 38 -2.59 -6.79 -2.88
C LEU A 38 -3.23 -5.45 -3.26
N TYR A 39 -3.07 -5.03 -4.52
CA TYR A 39 -3.63 -3.77 -5.00
C TYR A 39 -5.16 -3.73 -4.94
N ALA A 40 -5.83 -4.81 -5.34
CA ALA A 40 -7.28 -4.92 -5.27
C ALA A 40 -7.77 -4.82 -3.82
N SER A 41 -7.08 -5.50 -2.89
CA SER A 41 -7.41 -5.47 -1.47
C SER A 41 -7.25 -4.07 -0.88
N LEU A 42 -6.15 -3.37 -1.19
CA LEU A 42 -5.98 -1.98 -0.77
C LEU A 42 -7.06 -1.06 -1.34
N LYS A 43 -7.47 -1.22 -2.61
CA LYS A 43 -8.55 -0.45 -3.23
C LYS A 43 -9.93 -0.69 -2.61
N ARG A 44 -10.19 -1.88 -2.04
CA ARG A 44 -11.46 -2.16 -1.34
C ARG A 44 -11.59 -1.37 -0.04
N HIS A 45 -10.46 -1.13 0.63
CA HIS A 45 -10.47 -0.50 1.96
C HIS A 45 -10.11 0.98 1.94
N LEU A 46 -9.21 1.39 1.06
CA LEU A 46 -8.71 2.76 0.95
C LEU A 46 -9.46 3.54 -0.13
N THR A 47 -9.73 4.80 0.14
CA THR A 47 -10.19 5.73 -0.89
C THR A 47 -9.10 5.94 -1.93
N LYS A 48 -9.48 6.41 -3.14
CA LYS A 48 -8.52 6.74 -4.20
C LYS A 48 -7.44 7.73 -3.75
N LYS A 49 -7.80 8.72 -2.93
CA LYS A 49 -6.86 9.70 -2.36
C LYS A 49 -5.92 9.06 -1.34
N GLU A 50 -6.44 8.26 -0.40
CA GLU A 50 -5.61 7.56 0.59
C GLU A 50 -4.57 6.65 -0.07
N LEU A 51 -5.01 5.81 -1.01
CA LEU A 51 -4.11 4.90 -1.72
C LEU A 51 -3.05 5.68 -2.51
N ARG A 52 -3.45 6.75 -3.22
CA ARG A 52 -2.51 7.59 -3.97
C ARG A 52 -1.47 8.25 -3.07
N MET A 53 -1.89 8.84 -1.95
CA MET A 53 -0.97 9.45 -0.98
C MET A 53 0.05 8.44 -0.47
N ILE A 54 -0.38 7.22 -0.11
CA ILE A 54 0.53 6.17 0.36
C ILE A 54 1.51 5.82 -0.76
N ILE A 55 1.03 5.54 -1.98
CA ILE A 55 1.88 5.17 -3.13
C ILE A 55 2.97 6.21 -3.39
N MET A 56 2.61 7.49 -3.40
CA MET A 56 3.55 8.57 -3.67
C MET A 56 4.51 8.79 -2.49
N ASN A 57 4.01 8.69 -1.25
CA ASN A 57 4.85 8.81 -0.07
C ASN A 57 5.90 7.69 0.02
N GLU A 58 5.55 6.46 -0.37
CA GLU A 58 6.48 5.32 -0.40
C GLU A 58 7.49 5.39 -1.56
N ALA A 59 7.14 6.15 -2.58
CA ALA A 59 8.04 6.56 -3.65
C ALA A 59 8.88 7.80 -3.30
N GLU A 60 8.82 8.28 -2.06
CA GLU A 60 9.58 9.43 -1.56
C GLU A 60 9.29 10.73 -2.34
N VAL A 61 8.11 10.84 -2.93
CA VAL A 61 7.64 12.06 -3.58
C VAL A 61 7.47 13.17 -2.55
N GLY A 62 7.89 14.39 -2.89
CA GLY A 62 7.83 15.54 -1.99
C GLY A 62 6.41 15.89 -1.54
N ALA A 63 6.27 16.38 -0.30
CA ALA A 63 4.96 16.70 0.28
C ALA A 63 4.15 17.70 -0.54
N ASP A 64 4.81 18.70 -1.16
CA ASP A 64 4.15 19.71 -2.00
C ASP A 64 3.54 19.08 -3.26
N GLU A 65 4.25 18.15 -3.89
CA GLU A 65 3.78 17.43 -5.08
C GLU A 65 2.64 16.47 -4.73
N ILE A 66 2.75 15.74 -3.61
CA ILE A 66 1.66 14.89 -3.13
C ILE A 66 0.42 15.74 -2.85
N ALA A 67 0.59 16.88 -2.16
CA ALA A 67 -0.50 17.79 -1.80
C ALA A 67 -1.22 18.31 -3.05
N ALA A 68 -0.46 18.74 -4.07
CA ALA A 68 -1.00 19.16 -5.36
C ALA A 68 -1.78 18.03 -6.07
N GLU A 69 -1.20 16.83 -6.15
CA GLU A 69 -1.80 15.69 -6.87
C GLU A 69 -3.11 15.19 -6.21
N VAL A 70 -3.26 15.38 -4.89
CA VAL A 70 -4.47 14.97 -4.14
C VAL A 70 -5.41 16.13 -3.82
N GLY A 71 -5.05 17.35 -4.23
CA GLY A 71 -5.82 18.58 -4.04
C GLY A 71 -6.00 18.94 -2.57
N MET A 72 -4.90 19.01 -1.83
CA MET A 72 -4.83 19.40 -0.41
C MET A 72 -3.70 20.43 -0.21
N ASN A 73 -3.70 21.11 0.92
CA ASN A 73 -2.48 21.81 1.38
C ASN A 73 -1.59 20.87 2.23
N THR A 74 -0.37 21.31 2.55
CA THR A 74 0.63 20.51 3.29
C THR A 74 0.20 20.17 4.73
N ALA A 75 -0.52 21.07 5.40
CA ALA A 75 -1.02 20.84 6.76
C ALA A 75 -2.13 19.76 6.78
N GLU A 76 -3.05 19.84 5.83
CA GLU A 76 -4.09 18.83 5.60
C GLU A 76 -3.48 17.48 5.21
N LEU A 77 -2.47 17.50 4.34
CA LEU A 77 -1.78 16.31 3.86
C LEU A 77 -1.21 15.51 5.03
N LYS A 78 -0.48 16.14 5.96
CA LYS A 78 0.13 15.44 7.11
C LYS A 78 -0.93 14.69 7.94
N LYS A 79 -2.07 15.35 8.19
CA LYS A 79 -3.19 14.75 8.94
C LYS A 79 -3.85 13.61 8.14
N ALA A 80 -3.99 13.78 6.83
CA ALA A 80 -4.57 12.78 5.94
C ALA A 80 -3.67 11.54 5.80
N GLN A 81 -2.35 11.72 5.65
CA GLN A 81 -1.36 10.65 5.65
C GLN A 81 -1.39 9.85 6.95
N TYR A 82 -1.37 10.53 8.11
CA TYR A 82 -1.47 9.83 9.39
C TYR A 82 -2.72 8.95 9.48
N LYS A 83 -3.87 9.45 9.04
CA LYS A 83 -5.11 8.67 8.99
C LYS A 83 -5.01 7.49 8.01
N ALA A 84 -4.44 7.69 6.83
CA ALA A 84 -4.29 6.66 5.81
C ALA A 84 -3.37 5.52 6.30
N TYR A 85 -2.24 5.84 6.93
CA TYR A 85 -1.33 4.86 7.52
C TYR A 85 -1.91 4.15 8.73
N ARG A 86 -2.67 4.86 9.58
CA ARG A 86 -3.43 4.20 10.65
C ARG A 86 -4.48 3.24 10.10
N LYS A 87 -5.10 3.60 8.97
CA LYS A 87 -6.12 2.79 8.31
C LYS A 87 -5.54 1.52 7.70
N ILE A 88 -4.45 1.62 6.91
CA ILE A 88 -3.80 0.44 6.29
C ILE A 88 -3.30 -0.58 7.35
N ARG A 89 -2.97 -0.11 8.56
CA ARG A 89 -2.61 -0.93 9.73
C ARG A 89 -3.77 -1.61 10.45
N GLN A 90 -5.02 -1.37 10.04
CA GLN A 90 -6.17 -2.06 10.65
C GLN A 90 -6.14 -3.55 10.34
N GLU A 91 -6.43 -4.40 11.33
CA GLU A 91 -6.30 -5.85 11.22
C GLU A 91 -7.15 -6.44 10.07
N LYS A 92 -8.32 -5.87 9.78
CA LYS A 92 -9.14 -6.30 8.62
C LYS A 92 -8.43 -6.14 7.28
N ILE A 93 -7.60 -5.10 7.12
CA ILE A 93 -6.84 -4.88 5.89
C ILE A 93 -5.62 -5.79 5.89
N ARG A 94 -4.95 -5.90 7.04
CA ARG A 94 -3.81 -6.81 7.21
C ARG A 94 -4.20 -8.25 6.89
N HIS A 95 -5.35 -8.72 7.36
CA HIS A 95 -5.89 -10.04 7.06
C HIS A 95 -6.12 -10.24 5.55
N ASP A 96 -6.70 -9.25 4.87
CA ASP A 96 -6.98 -9.31 3.43
C ASP A 96 -5.72 -9.41 2.55
N VAL A 97 -4.56 -9.00 3.06
CA VAL A 97 -3.29 -8.99 2.32
C VAL A 97 -2.30 -10.05 2.81
N LYS A 98 -2.65 -10.84 3.82
CA LYS A 98 -1.83 -11.97 4.26
C LYS A 98 -1.68 -13.01 3.14
N ALA A 99 -0.56 -13.71 3.14
CA ALA A 99 -0.44 -14.94 2.38
C ALA A 99 -1.55 -15.90 2.81
N GLY A 100 -2.16 -16.62 1.85
CA GLY A 100 -3.09 -17.70 2.17
C GLY A 100 -2.39 -18.76 3.03
N PRO A 101 -3.14 -19.66 3.70
CA PRO A 101 -2.52 -20.78 4.40
C PRO A 101 -1.58 -21.50 3.43
N GLN A 102 -0.30 -21.57 3.78
CA GLN A 102 0.65 -22.40 3.05
C GLN A 102 0.20 -23.83 3.26
N THR A 103 -0.46 -24.43 2.26
CA THR A 103 -0.69 -25.86 2.28
C THR A 103 0.69 -26.50 2.20
N GLU A 104 1.19 -27.00 3.34
CA GLU A 104 2.34 -27.90 3.34
C GLU A 104 2.01 -29.05 2.39
N VAL A 105 2.71 -29.09 1.26
CA VAL A 105 2.68 -30.25 0.38
C VAL A 105 3.48 -31.31 1.12
N VAL A 106 2.80 -32.15 1.89
CA VAL A 106 3.39 -33.37 2.44
C VAL A 106 3.62 -34.29 1.24
N VAL A 107 4.89 -34.45 0.87
CA VAL A 107 5.36 -35.38 -0.17
C VAL A 107 5.49 -36.77 0.42
#